data_AF-A0A0F9WKX7-F1
#
_entry.id   AF-A0A0F9WKX7-F1
#
_cell.length_a   1.000
_cell.length_b   1.000
_cell.length_c   1.000
_cell.angle_alpha   90.00
_cell.angle_beta   90.00
_cell.angle_gamma   90.00
#
_symmetry.space_group_name_H-M   'P 1'
#
loop_
_entity.id
_entity.type
_entity.pdbx_description
1 polymer ?
#
loop_
_entity_poly.entity_id
_entity_poly.type
_entity_poly.pdbx_seq_one_letter_code
_entity_poly.pdbx_strand_id
1 'polypeptide(L)'
;MAYRLKQAYNIFVFRAIGFHYIIILLMVFMYTINREFGAFNTIFAKLEMKSDVSATLKLIETFHTKFNPNFPFSYKFLDQDFQNLYTSERKLSILSRYFAILAIIISCLGLFGLTTFTVNKRKKEISIRKVMGSTGYQIIILLFKDISKLVSIALLIGIPLCYYFTQDWLENFAERIDLDPWFFILTGGLFFILMILASGFQIVRTLSINPAKTLRDEN
;
A
#
# COMPACT_ATOMS: atom_id res chain seq x y z
N MET A 1 -13.21 -21.69 25.16
CA MET A 1 -14.10 -21.06 24.14
C MET A 1 -13.59 -19.70 23.66
N ALA A 2 -13.00 -18.85 24.51
CA ALA A 2 -12.47 -17.54 24.14
C ALA A 2 -11.24 -17.53 23.21
N TYR A 3 -10.41 -18.58 23.21
CA TYR A 3 -9.20 -18.65 22.37
C TYR A 3 -9.49 -18.83 20.86
N ARG A 4 -10.63 -19.48 20.52
CA ARG A 4 -11.03 -19.69 19.11
C ARG A 4 -11.57 -18.42 18.44
N LEU A 5 -12.12 -17.48 19.23
CA LEU A 5 -12.58 -16.18 18.73
C LEU A 5 -11.41 -15.25 18.39
N LYS A 6 -10.33 -15.30 19.18
CA LYS A 6 -9.11 -14.51 18.89
C LYS A 6 -8.35 -15.02 17.67
N GLN A 7 -8.40 -16.34 17.43
CA GLN A 7 -7.80 -16.96 16.24
C GLN A 7 -8.63 -16.71 14.97
N ALA A 8 -9.96 -16.65 15.08
CA ALA A 8 -10.84 -16.22 14.00
C ALA A 8 -10.66 -14.72 13.65
N TYR A 9 -10.44 -13.87 14.66
CA TYR A 9 -10.13 -12.44 14.47
C TYR A 9 -8.80 -12.23 13.74
N ASN A 10 -7.74 -12.93 14.14
CA ASN A 10 -6.43 -12.81 13.45
C ASN A 10 -6.46 -13.34 12.01
N ILE A 11 -7.28 -14.36 11.72
CA ILE A 11 -7.49 -14.86 10.34
C ILE A 11 -8.32 -13.88 9.50
N PHE A 12 -9.25 -13.14 10.13
CA PHE A 12 -10.05 -12.08 9.48
C PHE A 12 -9.20 -10.84 9.17
N VAL A 13 -8.30 -10.45 10.09
CA VAL A 13 -7.37 -9.32 9.91
C VAL A 13 -6.32 -9.62 8.82
N PHE A 14 -5.80 -10.85 8.74
CA PHE A 14 -4.86 -11.22 7.68
C PHE A 14 -5.51 -11.24 6.28
N ARG A 15 -6.83 -11.44 6.21
CA ARG A 15 -7.61 -11.37 4.96
C ARG A 15 -8.04 -9.94 4.60
N ALA A 16 -7.95 -8.99 5.55
CA ALA A 16 -8.28 -7.57 5.37
C ALA A 16 -7.26 -6.80 4.51
N ILE A 17 -6.02 -7.29 4.37
CA ILE A 17 -5.01 -6.69 3.49
C ILE A 17 -5.36 -6.85 1.99
N GLY A 18 -6.28 -7.78 1.66
CA GLY A 18 -6.71 -8.02 0.27
C GLY A 18 -8.09 -7.48 -0.10
N PHE A 19 -8.83 -6.86 0.82
CA PHE A 19 -10.27 -6.64 0.64
C PHE A 19 -10.76 -5.22 0.98
N HIS A 20 -10.07 -4.21 0.47
CA HIS A 20 -10.62 -2.84 0.40
C HIS A 20 -11.87 -2.71 -0.51
N TYR A 21 -12.40 -3.82 -1.04
CA TYR A 21 -13.51 -3.84 -1.99
C TYR A 21 -14.84 -4.44 -1.47
N ILE A 22 -14.95 -4.93 -0.23
CA ILE A 22 -16.18 -5.65 0.22
C ILE A 22 -16.99 -5.01 1.35
N ILE A 23 -16.48 -4.03 2.09
CA ILE A 23 -17.21 -3.49 3.26
C ILE A 23 -18.05 -2.24 2.94
N ILE A 24 -18.12 -1.81 1.68
CA ILE A 24 -19.16 -0.89 1.20
C ILE A 24 -20.21 -1.75 0.51
N LEU A 25 -21.18 -2.29 1.26
CA LEU A 25 -22.28 -3.02 0.65
C LEU A 25 -23.62 -2.74 1.34
N LEU A 26 -24.44 -1.98 0.62
CA LEU A 26 -25.90 -1.94 0.55
C LEU A 26 -26.66 -1.36 1.73
N MET A 27 -26.78 -0.04 1.73
CA MET A 27 -27.99 0.64 2.21
C MET A 27 -28.83 1.08 0.99
N VAL A 28 -30.15 0.99 1.08
CA VAL A 28 -31.07 1.51 0.04
C VAL A 28 -31.79 2.72 0.63
N PHE A 29 -31.63 3.88 0.00
CA PHE A 29 -32.46 5.06 0.16
C PHE A 29 -33.80 4.87 -0.56
N MET A 30 -34.92 5.15 0.09
CA MET A 30 -36.18 5.44 -0.60
C MET A 30 -36.40 6.95 -0.56
N TYR A 31 -36.47 7.60 -1.72
CA TYR A 31 -36.66 9.04 -1.84
C TYR A 31 -38.10 9.33 -2.26
N THR A 32 -38.88 10.01 -1.43
CA THR A 32 -40.09 10.69 -1.89
C THR A 32 -39.74 12.15 -2.11
N ILE A 33 -39.71 12.61 -3.38
CA ILE A 33 -39.68 14.04 -3.68
C ILE A 33 -41.05 14.60 -3.33
N ASN A 34 -41.14 15.37 -2.26
CA ASN A 34 -42.13 16.42 -2.18
C ASN A 34 -41.45 17.72 -1.74
N ARG A 35 -41.49 18.75 -2.60
CA ARG A 35 -40.94 20.08 -2.33
C ARG A 35 -41.86 20.95 -1.47
N GLU A 36 -43.06 20.49 -1.14
CA GLU A 36 -44.09 21.31 -0.47
C GLU A 36 -44.18 21.06 1.05
N PHE A 37 -43.67 19.93 1.57
CA PHE A 37 -43.76 19.62 3.00
C PHE A 37 -42.38 19.25 3.56
N GLY A 38 -41.82 20.15 4.37
CA GLY A 38 -40.54 20.01 5.06
C GLY A 38 -40.54 18.99 6.20
N ALA A 39 -41.03 17.77 5.97
CA ALA A 39 -40.98 16.69 6.94
C ALA A 39 -40.40 15.42 6.31
N PHE A 40 -39.31 14.95 6.90
CA PHE A 40 -38.56 13.73 6.63
C PHE A 40 -39.43 12.54 6.20
N ASN A 41 -39.49 12.26 4.90
CA ASN A 41 -40.10 11.03 4.36
C ASN A 41 -39.03 10.20 3.64
N THR A 42 -38.04 9.75 4.40
CA THR A 42 -36.99 8.84 3.93
C THR A 42 -36.97 7.66 4.88
N ILE A 43 -37.40 6.50 4.38
CA ILE A 43 -37.38 5.25 5.13
C ILE A 43 -36.07 4.53 4.81
N PHE A 44 -35.30 4.21 5.85
CA PHE A 44 -34.10 3.40 5.73
C PHE A 44 -34.46 1.93 5.88
N ALA A 45 -34.29 1.16 4.81
CA ALA A 45 -34.47 -0.29 4.83
C ALA A 45 -33.13 -0.97 4.62
N LYS A 46 -32.74 -1.82 5.58
CA LYS A 46 -31.57 -2.69 5.47
C LYS A 46 -31.99 -4.02 4.86
N LEU A 47 -31.37 -4.40 3.74
CA LEU A 47 -31.63 -5.67 3.06
C LEU A 47 -30.63 -6.72 3.55
N GLU A 48 -31.10 -7.94 3.84
CA GLU A 48 -30.20 -9.06 4.14
C GLU A 48 -29.62 -9.66 2.85
N MET A 49 -28.31 -9.93 2.87
CA MET A 49 -27.49 -10.30 1.70
C MET A 49 -27.85 -11.66 1.06
N LYS A 50 -28.75 -12.44 1.66
CA LYS A 50 -29.21 -13.75 1.17
C LYS A 50 -30.47 -13.71 0.31
N SER A 51 -31.19 -12.60 0.28
CA SER A 51 -32.42 -12.45 -0.51
C SER A 51 -32.16 -11.77 -1.85
N ASP A 52 -32.89 -12.19 -2.88
CA ASP A 52 -32.89 -11.53 -4.19
C ASP A 52 -33.37 -10.08 -4.02
N VAL A 53 -32.45 -9.14 -4.23
CA VAL A 53 -32.66 -7.69 -4.08
C VAL A 53 -33.78 -7.22 -5.02
N SER A 54 -33.88 -7.79 -6.22
CA SER A 54 -34.91 -7.42 -7.20
C SER A 54 -36.30 -7.87 -6.75
N ALA A 55 -36.41 -9.08 -6.21
CA ALA A 55 -37.65 -9.60 -5.66
C ALA A 55 -38.12 -8.80 -4.44
N THR A 56 -37.18 -8.39 -3.59
CA THR A 56 -37.48 -7.60 -2.38
C THR A 56 -37.92 -6.18 -2.73
N LEU A 57 -37.29 -5.54 -3.72
CA LEU A 57 -37.70 -4.22 -4.22
C LEU A 57 -39.11 -4.25 -4.81
N LYS A 58 -39.47 -5.29 -5.57
CA LYS A 58 -40.84 -5.47 -6.08
C LYS A 58 -41.88 -5.65 -4.98
N LEU A 59 -41.56 -6.39 -3.92
CA LEU A 59 -42.44 -6.52 -2.76
C LEU A 59 -42.66 -5.18 -2.05
N ILE A 60 -41.59 -4.41 -1.87
CA ILE A 60 -41.66 -3.07 -1.26
C ILE A 60 -42.46 -2.11 -2.14
N GLU A 61 -42.26 -2.14 -3.46
CA GLU A 61 -43.01 -1.34 -4.43
C GLU A 61 -44.51 -1.68 -4.40
N THR A 62 -44.86 -2.96 -4.36
CA THR A 62 -46.26 -3.43 -4.27
C THR A 62 -46.91 -3.05 -2.94
N PHE A 63 -46.15 -3.12 -1.84
CA PHE A 63 -46.61 -2.65 -0.54
C PHE A 63 -46.83 -1.13 -0.53
N HIS A 64 -45.88 -0.37 -1.06
CA HIS A 64 -45.96 1.09 -1.13
C HIS A 64 -47.14 1.58 -1.97
N THR A 65 -47.34 1.00 -3.16
CA THR A 65 -48.46 1.37 -4.05
C THR A 65 -49.83 1.04 -3.46
N LYS A 66 -49.94 -0.04 -2.66
CA LYS A 66 -51.19 -0.42 -1.98
C LYS A 66 -51.58 0.56 -0.87
N PHE A 67 -50.61 1.04 -0.09
CA PHE A 67 -50.88 1.89 1.07
C PHE A 67 -50.74 3.39 0.79
N ASN A 68 -50.04 3.80 -0.27
CA ASN A 68 -49.78 5.20 -0.56
C ASN A 68 -49.76 5.51 -2.09
N PRO A 69 -50.91 5.33 -2.79
CA PRO A 69 -50.98 5.39 -4.26
C PRO A 69 -50.71 6.79 -4.86
N ASN A 70 -50.80 7.86 -4.07
CA ASN A 70 -50.56 9.23 -4.54
C ASN A 70 -49.06 9.62 -4.58
N PHE A 71 -48.15 8.73 -4.18
CA PHE A 71 -46.70 9.01 -4.15
C PHE A 71 -45.92 8.02 -5.03
N PRO A 72 -45.11 8.49 -5.99
CA PRO A 72 -44.29 7.61 -6.82
C PRO A 72 -43.19 6.95 -5.97
N PHE A 73 -43.03 5.64 -6.10
CA PHE A 73 -41.94 4.89 -5.48
C PHE A 73 -40.62 5.24 -6.17
N SER A 74 -39.72 5.93 -5.46
CA SER A 74 -38.36 6.18 -5.92
C SER A 74 -37.37 5.65 -4.89
N TYR A 75 -36.38 4.91 -5.37
CA TYR A 75 -35.31 4.34 -4.57
C TYR A 75 -33.97 4.75 -5.16
N LYS A 76 -32.95 4.84 -4.31
CA LYS A 76 -31.55 5.03 -4.63
C LYS A 76 -30.73 4.09 -3.76
N PHE A 77 -29.64 3.54 -4.28
CA PHE A 77 -28.71 2.79 -3.43
C PHE A 77 -27.77 3.77 -2.75
N LEU A 78 -27.64 3.69 -1.43
CA LEU A 78 -26.67 4.46 -0.64
C LEU A 78 -25.22 4.14 -1.06
N ASP A 79 -24.97 2.96 -1.63
CA ASP A 79 -23.67 2.62 -2.21
C ASP A 79 -23.22 3.61 -3.29
N GLN A 80 -24.16 4.14 -4.08
CA GLN A 80 -23.87 5.11 -5.13
C GLN A 80 -23.41 6.45 -4.53
N ASP A 81 -24.02 6.88 -3.43
CA ASP A 81 -23.68 8.11 -2.72
C ASP A 81 -22.37 7.97 -1.92
N PHE A 82 -22.14 6.80 -1.31
CA PHE A 82 -20.84 6.48 -0.70
C PHE A 82 -19.72 6.48 -1.73
N GLN A 83 -19.92 5.87 -2.90
CA GLN A 83 -18.88 5.87 -3.95
C GLN A 83 -18.48 7.29 -4.34
N ASN A 84 -19.44 8.22 -4.46
CA ASN A 84 -19.18 9.62 -4.77
C ASN A 84 -18.35 10.32 -3.68
N LEU A 85 -18.67 10.07 -2.41
CA LEU A 85 -17.91 10.58 -1.25
C LEU A 85 -16.46 10.07 -1.23
N TYR A 86 -16.21 8.82 -1.61
CA TYR A 86 -14.86 8.22 -1.62
C TYR A 86 -14.07 8.44 -2.92
N THR A 87 -14.63 9.11 -3.94
CA THR A 87 -13.91 9.29 -5.22
C THR A 87 -12.62 10.11 -5.06
N SER A 88 -12.63 11.15 -4.22
CA SER A 88 -11.46 11.99 -3.95
C SER A 88 -10.36 11.20 -3.23
N GLU A 89 -10.73 10.43 -2.20
CA GLU A 89 -9.81 9.56 -1.46
C GLU A 89 -9.18 8.50 -2.36
N ARG A 90 -9.98 7.89 -3.24
CA ARG A 90 -9.49 6.88 -4.19
C ARG A 90 -8.48 7.47 -5.17
N LYS A 91 -8.73 8.68 -5.67
CA LYS A 91 -7.77 9.38 -6.56
C LYS A 91 -6.45 9.66 -5.85
N LEU A 92 -6.51 10.13 -4.60
CA LEU A 92 -5.32 10.39 -3.78
C LEU A 92 -4.52 9.10 -3.54
N SER A 93 -5.19 8.01 -3.18
CA SER A 93 -4.57 6.69 -2.99
C SER A 93 -3.86 6.19 -4.25
N ILE A 94 -4.51 6.33 -5.41
CA ILE A 94 -3.93 5.95 -6.70
C ILE A 94 -2.70 6.80 -7.03
N LEU A 95 -2.77 8.11 -6.83
CA LEU A 95 -1.67 9.02 -7.13
C LEU A 95 -0.47 8.78 -6.22
N SER A 96 -0.71 8.60 -4.91
CA SER A 96 0.29 8.19 -3.93
C SER A 96 1.00 6.89 -4.34
N ARG A 97 0.26 5.90 -4.84
CA ARG A 97 0.85 4.65 -5.34
C ARG A 97 1.81 4.87 -6.51
N TYR A 98 1.47 5.74 -7.46
CA TYR A 98 2.38 6.10 -8.55
C TYR A 98 3.64 6.82 -8.05
N PHE A 99 3.48 7.77 -7.13
CA PHE A 99 4.64 8.46 -6.52
C PHE A 99 5.53 7.50 -5.73
N ALA A 100 4.96 6.53 -5.02
CA ALA A 100 5.71 5.50 -4.31
C ALA A 100 6.56 4.66 -5.28
N ILE A 101 5.98 4.22 -6.41
CA ILE A 101 6.70 3.45 -7.44
C ILE A 101 7.84 4.30 -8.03
N LEU A 102 7.58 5.57 -8.36
CA LEU A 102 8.61 6.48 -8.87
C LEU A 102 9.72 6.72 -7.85
N ALA A 103 9.38 6.93 -6.58
CA ALA A 103 10.35 7.11 -5.50
C ALA A 103 11.25 5.88 -5.32
N ILE A 104 10.70 4.67 -5.45
CA ILE A 104 11.47 3.42 -5.43
C ILE A 104 12.46 3.39 -6.61
N ILE A 105 12.01 3.71 -7.83
CA ILE A 105 12.89 3.73 -9.01
C ILE A 105 14.02 4.73 -8.82
N ILE A 106 13.72 5.96 -8.39
CA ILE A 106 14.71 7.01 -8.15
C ILE A 106 15.70 6.59 -7.07
N SER A 107 15.21 5.98 -5.98
CA SER A 107 16.06 5.46 -4.92
C SER A 107 17.01 4.38 -5.42
N CYS A 108 16.53 3.46 -6.27
CA CYS A 108 17.35 2.44 -6.90
C CYS A 108 18.44 3.03 -7.82
N LEU A 109 18.13 4.11 -8.55
CA LEU A 109 19.09 4.83 -9.39
C LEU A 109 20.14 5.58 -8.54
N GLY A 110 19.72 6.20 -7.43
CA GLY A 110 20.63 6.84 -6.49
C GLY A 110 21.59 5.83 -5.85
N LEU A 111 21.06 4.68 -5.42
CA LEU A 111 21.86 3.59 -4.88
C LEU A 111 22.84 3.01 -5.92
N PHE A 112 22.42 2.94 -7.19
CA PHE A 112 23.28 2.53 -8.31
C PHE A 112 24.46 3.48 -8.49
N GLY A 113 24.22 4.79 -8.47
CA GLY A 113 25.28 5.80 -8.55
C GLY A 113 26.26 5.69 -7.39
N LEU A 114 25.75 5.58 -6.16
CA LEU A 114 26.56 5.43 -4.94
C LEU A 114 27.39 4.15 -4.95
N THR A 115 26.80 3.03 -5.35
CA THR A 115 27.48 1.73 -5.41
C THR A 115 28.60 1.76 -6.44
N THR A 116 28.31 2.26 -7.65
CA THR A 116 29.30 2.38 -8.73
C THR A 116 30.47 3.28 -8.33
N PHE A 117 30.16 4.43 -7.73
CA PHE A 117 31.18 5.35 -7.24
C PHE A 117 32.05 4.74 -6.13
N THR A 118 31.45 3.99 -5.21
CA THR A 118 32.16 3.31 -4.12
C THR A 118 33.11 2.24 -4.66
N VAL A 119 32.64 1.43 -5.62
CA VAL A 119 33.48 0.42 -6.29
C VAL A 119 34.66 1.08 -7.01
N ASN A 120 34.42 2.18 -7.72
CA ASN A 120 35.47 2.92 -8.42
C ASN A 120 36.50 3.53 -7.46
N LYS A 121 36.07 4.13 -6.34
CA LYS A 121 36.98 4.65 -5.31
C LYS A 121 37.86 3.57 -4.70
N ARG A 122 37.32 2.36 -4.50
CA ARG A 122 38.03 1.23 -3.89
C ARG A 122 38.69 0.31 -4.92
N LYS A 123 38.71 0.70 -6.20
CA LYS A 123 39.25 -0.11 -7.31
C LYS A 123 40.70 -0.51 -7.08
N LYS A 124 41.56 0.39 -6.56
CA LYS A 124 42.96 0.07 -6.22
C LYS A 124 43.08 -1.01 -5.14
N GLU A 125 42.33 -0.88 -4.05
CA GLU A 125 42.31 -1.85 -2.95
C GLU A 125 41.80 -3.22 -3.43
N ILE A 126 40.72 -3.22 -4.23
CA ILE A 126 40.10 -4.43 -4.80
C ILE A 126 41.06 -5.12 -5.78
N SER A 127 41.74 -4.37 -6.65
CA SER A 127 42.71 -4.92 -7.62
C SER A 127 43.90 -5.58 -6.94
N ILE A 128 44.48 -4.96 -5.90
CA ILE A 128 45.58 -5.57 -5.14
C ILE A 128 45.12 -6.88 -4.48
N ARG A 129 43.94 -6.85 -3.84
CA ARG A 129 43.38 -8.03 -3.16
C ARG A 129 43.10 -9.17 -4.15
N LYS A 130 42.64 -8.86 -5.37
CA LYS A 130 42.38 -9.84 -6.43
C LYS A 130 43.65 -10.48 -6.98
N VAL A 131 44.75 -9.73 -7.09
CA VAL A 131 46.08 -10.25 -7.48
C VAL A 131 46.67 -11.15 -6.38
N MET A 132 46.40 -10.84 -5.11
CA MET A 132 46.80 -11.70 -3.98
C MET A 132 45.90 -12.94 -3.78
N GLY A 133 45.08 -13.31 -4.77
CA GLY A 133 44.28 -14.54 -4.74
C GLY A 133 42.89 -14.42 -4.09
N SER A 134 42.41 -13.21 -3.77
CA SER A 134 41.03 -13.02 -3.30
C SER A 134 40.03 -13.48 -4.35
N THR A 135 39.11 -14.36 -3.96
CA THR A 135 37.98 -14.75 -4.81
C THR A 135 37.03 -13.56 -5.00
N GLY A 136 36.41 -13.45 -6.18
CA GLY A 136 35.44 -12.37 -6.47
C GLY A 136 34.27 -12.32 -5.47
N TYR A 137 33.95 -13.46 -4.87
CA TYR A 137 32.91 -13.61 -3.85
C TYR A 137 33.22 -12.84 -2.54
N GLN A 138 34.48 -12.82 -2.09
CA GLN A 138 34.87 -12.06 -0.89
C GLN A 138 34.69 -10.54 -1.07
N ILE A 139 34.96 -10.04 -2.29
CA ILE A 139 34.76 -8.63 -2.63
C ILE A 139 33.27 -8.30 -2.65
N ILE A 140 32.45 -9.19 -3.21
CA ILE A 140 30.98 -9.06 -3.22
C ILE A 140 30.46 -8.94 -1.78
N ILE A 141 30.82 -9.86 -0.87
CA ILE A 141 30.38 -9.83 0.54
C ILE A 141 30.77 -8.53 1.23
N LEU A 142 32.02 -8.05 1.01
CA LEU A 142 32.49 -6.80 1.60
C LEU A 142 31.60 -5.62 1.19
N LEU A 143 31.28 -5.50 -0.10
CA LEU A 143 30.43 -4.43 -0.62
C LEU A 143 28.99 -4.54 -0.13
N PHE A 144 28.43 -5.75 -0.07
CA PHE A 144 27.10 -5.99 0.50
C PHE A 144 27.02 -5.56 1.96
N LYS A 145 28.07 -5.80 2.76
CA LYS A 145 28.11 -5.40 4.17
C LYS A 145 28.09 -3.88 4.32
N ASP A 146 28.83 -3.17 3.48
CA ASP A 146 28.86 -1.70 3.48
C ASP A 146 27.48 -1.11 3.12
N ILE A 147 26.83 -1.63 2.07
CA ILE A 147 25.49 -1.19 1.66
C ILE A 147 24.45 -1.54 2.72
N SER A 148 24.47 -2.78 3.24
CA SER A 148 23.55 -3.23 4.28
C SER A 148 23.61 -2.34 5.53
N LYS A 149 24.81 -1.92 5.94
CA LYS A 149 24.99 -0.98 7.05
C LYS A 149 24.34 0.37 6.76
N LEU A 150 24.54 0.92 5.56
CA LEU A 150 23.93 2.20 5.15
C LEU A 150 22.39 2.10 5.12
N VAL A 151 21.83 1.05 4.54
CA VAL A 151 20.37 0.84 4.48
C VAL A 151 19.80 0.64 5.89
N SER A 152 20.51 -0.07 6.77
CA SER A 152 20.07 -0.27 8.16
C SER A 152 19.98 1.06 8.92
N ILE A 153 20.96 1.94 8.76
CA ILE A 153 20.94 3.29 9.37
C ILE A 153 19.78 4.11 8.80
N ALA A 154 19.56 4.05 7.48
CA ALA A 154 18.45 4.74 6.84
C ALA A 154 17.08 4.26 7.37
N LEU A 155 16.90 2.95 7.58
CA LEU A 155 15.67 2.38 8.16
C LEU A 155 15.48 2.77 9.62
N LEU A 156 16.55 2.79 10.40
CA LEU A 156 16.52 3.15 11.82
C LEU A 156 15.99 4.59 12.01
N ILE A 157 16.34 5.49 11.10
CA ILE A 157 15.88 6.89 11.11
C ILE A 157 14.52 7.03 10.40
N GLY A 158 14.34 6.32 9.28
CA GLY A 158 13.16 6.45 8.43
C GLY A 158 11.88 5.89 9.04
N ILE A 159 11.96 4.78 9.79
CA ILE A 159 10.77 4.18 10.44
C ILE A 159 10.14 5.12 11.47
N PRO A 160 10.89 5.67 12.45
CA PRO A 160 10.35 6.66 13.40
C PRO A 160 9.78 7.90 12.71
N LEU A 161 10.46 8.41 11.69
CA LEU A 161 9.98 9.55 10.91
C LEU A 161 8.63 9.23 10.26
N CYS A 162 8.54 8.07 9.59
CA CYS A 162 7.33 7.63 8.91
C CYS A 162 6.17 7.43 9.88
N TYR A 163 6.44 6.87 11.07
CA TYR A 163 5.45 6.74 12.13
C TYR A 163 4.90 8.11 12.55
N TYR A 164 5.79 9.08 12.82
CA TYR A 164 5.41 10.43 13.22
C TYR A 164 4.54 11.13 12.18
N PHE A 165 4.95 11.13 10.90
CA PHE A 165 4.18 11.74 9.82
C PHE A 165 2.83 11.04 9.58
N THR A 166 2.78 9.72 9.74
CA THR A 166 1.53 8.97 9.57
C THR A 166 0.55 9.27 10.71
N GLN A 167 1.05 9.39 11.94
CA GLN A 167 0.24 9.77 13.09
C GLN A 167 -0.35 11.17 12.90
N ASP A 168 0.49 12.16 12.60
CA ASP A 168 0.07 13.55 12.35
C ASP A 168 -0.96 13.64 11.21
N TRP A 169 -0.76 12.86 10.15
CA TRP A 169 -1.74 12.77 9.06
C TRP A 169 -3.08 12.16 9.51
N LEU A 170 -3.06 11.09 10.31
CA LEU A 170 -4.26 10.42 10.83
C LEU A 170 -5.09 11.29 11.79
N GLU A 171 -4.46 12.22 12.50
CA GLU A 171 -5.16 13.11 13.45
C GLU A 171 -6.18 14.04 12.75
N ASN A 172 -6.02 14.28 11.45
CA ASN A 172 -6.94 15.09 10.65
C ASN A 172 -8.24 14.34 10.26
N PHE A 173 -8.36 13.04 10.57
CA PHE A 173 -9.50 12.22 10.20
C PHE A 173 -10.36 11.86 11.43
N ALA A 174 -11.69 11.98 11.28
CA ALA A 174 -12.65 11.66 12.34
C ALA A 174 -12.68 10.15 12.68
N GLU A 175 -12.53 9.31 11.66
CA GLU A 175 -12.34 7.86 11.78
C GLU A 175 -10.87 7.53 11.51
N ARG A 176 -10.16 7.03 12.53
CA ARG A 176 -8.72 6.71 12.45
C ARG A 176 -8.48 5.23 12.73
N ILE A 177 -7.47 4.68 12.07
CA ILE A 177 -7.02 3.31 12.29
C ILE A 177 -5.90 3.34 13.32
N ASP A 178 -5.91 2.41 14.27
CA ASP A 178 -4.80 2.26 15.21
C ASP A 178 -3.53 1.78 14.48
N LEU A 179 -2.45 2.55 14.62
CA LEU A 179 -1.16 2.25 13.98
C LEU A 179 -0.40 1.17 14.76
N ASP A 180 -0.60 -0.09 14.37
CA ASP A 180 0.18 -1.19 14.93
C ASP A 180 1.65 -1.14 14.45
N PRO A 181 2.64 -1.12 15.38
CA PRO A 181 4.06 -1.08 15.03
C PRO A 181 4.53 -2.22 14.11
N TRP A 182 3.83 -3.35 14.12
CA TRP A 182 4.15 -4.51 13.29
C TRP A 182 4.12 -4.19 11.78
N PHE A 183 3.23 -3.31 11.33
CA PHE A 183 3.17 -2.92 9.92
C PHE A 183 4.45 -2.22 9.46
N PHE A 184 5.05 -1.39 10.31
CA PHE A 184 6.32 -0.71 10.02
C PHE A 184 7.50 -1.68 9.99
N ILE A 185 7.52 -2.67 10.88
CA ILE A 185 8.55 -3.73 10.87
C ILE A 185 8.44 -4.57 9.60
N LEU A 186 7.22 -4.97 9.22
CA LEU A 186 6.98 -5.79 8.04
C LEU A 186 7.34 -5.04 6.74
N THR A 187 6.89 -3.79 6.61
CA THR A 187 7.18 -2.96 5.43
C THR A 187 8.64 -2.55 5.37
N GLY A 188 9.25 -2.18 6.50
CA GLY A 188 10.68 -1.89 6.60
C GLY A 188 11.54 -3.11 6.26
N GLY A 189 11.13 -4.30 6.71
CA GLY A 189 11.78 -5.58 6.37
C GLY A 189 11.68 -5.91 4.88
N LEU A 190 10.50 -5.74 4.28
CA LEU A 190 10.32 -5.89 2.83
C LEU A 190 11.19 -4.89 2.04
N PHE A 191 11.22 -3.63 2.47
CA PHE A 191 12.07 -2.61 1.84
C PHE A 191 13.56 -2.94 1.96
N PHE A 192 14.00 -3.44 3.11
CA PHE A 192 15.38 -3.90 3.32
C PHE A 192 15.75 -5.01 2.35
N ILE A 193 14.89 -6.03 2.21
CA ILE A 193 15.09 -7.14 1.29
C ILE A 193 15.15 -6.64 -0.16
N LEU A 194 14.22 -5.78 -0.56
CA LEU A 194 14.19 -5.18 -1.89
C LEU A 194 15.47 -4.41 -2.19
N MET A 195 15.96 -3.60 -1.23
CA MET A 195 17.20 -2.85 -1.38
C MET A 195 18.42 -3.76 -1.52
N ILE A 196 18.53 -4.81 -0.71
CA ILE A 196 19.63 -5.78 -0.81
C ILE A 196 19.60 -6.49 -2.17
N LEU A 197 18.43 -6.92 -2.63
CA LEU A 197 18.29 -7.59 -3.92
C LEU A 197 18.67 -6.64 -5.07
N ALA A 198 18.17 -5.41 -5.05
CA ALA A 198 18.46 -4.41 -6.07
C ALA A 198 19.95 -4.07 -6.11
N SER A 199 20.56 -3.76 -4.97
CA SER A 199 22.00 -3.44 -4.90
C SER A 199 22.87 -4.65 -5.23
N GLY A 200 22.42 -5.84 -4.83
CA GLY A 200 23.16 -7.06 -5.03
C GLY A 200 23.31 -7.44 -6.49
N PHE A 201 22.20 -7.35 -7.23
CA PHE A 201 22.21 -7.52 -8.68
C PHE A 201 23.17 -6.54 -9.35
N GLN A 202 23.19 -5.29 -8.90
CA GLN A 202 24.10 -4.26 -9.43
C GLN A 202 25.57 -4.55 -9.12
N ILE A 203 25.92 -4.89 -7.88
CA ILE A 203 27.31 -5.22 -7.48
C ILE A 203 27.85 -6.36 -8.34
N VAL A 204 27.08 -7.44 -8.49
CA VAL A 204 27.49 -8.60 -9.29
C VAL A 204 27.72 -8.20 -10.73
N ARG A 205 26.78 -7.44 -11.32
CA ARG A 205 26.90 -6.94 -12.70
C ARG A 205 28.10 -6.01 -12.90
N THR A 206 28.40 -5.14 -11.95
CA THR A 206 29.54 -4.19 -12.04
C THR A 206 30.87 -4.91 -11.90
N LEU A 207 30.97 -5.92 -11.04
CA LEU A 207 32.20 -6.70 -10.85
C LEU A 207 32.45 -7.75 -11.94
N SER A 208 31.40 -8.20 -12.62
CA SER A 208 31.52 -9.15 -13.75
C SER A 208 31.97 -8.46 -15.05
N ILE A 209 31.82 -7.13 -15.16
CA ILE A 209 32.42 -6.36 -16.24
C ILE A 209 33.93 -6.38 -16.06
N ASN A 210 34.62 -6.95 -17.05
CA ASN A 210 36.03 -7.28 -16.97
C ASN A 210 36.90 -6.02 -16.77
N PRO A 211 37.55 -5.82 -15.60
CA PRO A 211 38.24 -4.57 -15.26
C PRO A 211 39.46 -4.30 -16.14
N ALA A 212 39.95 -5.32 -16.87
CA ALA A 212 41.06 -5.20 -17.81
C ALA A 212 40.72 -4.39 -19.07
N LYS A 213 39.45 -4.30 -19.49
CA LYS A 213 39.05 -3.42 -20.60
C LYS A 213 39.05 -1.95 -20.20
N THR A 214 38.68 -1.64 -18.96
CA THR A 214 38.55 -0.26 -18.47
C THR A 214 39.87 0.46 -18.26
N LEU A 215 41.00 -0.26 -18.20
CA LEU A 215 42.35 0.32 -18.13
C LEU A 215 42.97 0.53 -19.53
N ARG A 216 42.36 -0.03 -20.57
CA ARG A 216 42.84 0.12 -21.96
C ARG A 216 42.20 1.31 -22.69
N ASP A 217 41.11 1.84 -22.15
CA ASP A 217 40.42 3.05 -22.66
C ASP A 217 40.96 4.36 -22.04
N GLU A 218 41.91 4.28 -21.09
CA GLU A 218 42.59 5.45 -20.51
C GLU A 218 43.95 5.77 -21.19
N ASN A 219 44.36 5.00 -22.21
CA ASN A 219 45.56 5.26 -23.02
C ASN A 219 45.19 5.68 -24.44
#